data_AF-A0A2M9LLN8-F1
#
_entry.id   AF-A0A2M9LLN8-F1
#
_cell.length_a   1.000
_cell.length_b   1.000
_cell.length_c   1.000
_cell.angle_alpha   90.00
_cell.angle_beta   90.00
_cell.angle_gamma   90.00
#
_symmetry.space_group_name_H-M   'P 1'
#
loop_
_entity.id
_entity.type
_entity.pdbx_description
1 polymer ?
#
loop_
_entity_poly.entity_id
_entity_poly.type
_entity_poly.pdbx_seq_one_letter_code
_entity_poly.pdbx_strand_id
1 'polypeptide(L)'
;MGIRDFADYLGISDRAISNWEAGGESYRPRAASQSVLDTGLARAPDEARARFADALGVSGPGPSAAAEMSVDSHKFLPVFIGSDRAHRLRTQMTGETPPDWLESCSAIVAHPHAPTCTLHVFACGVVVFHILQPRKPASLTELAVWRYRSYASDLPWARAKIHDLLGEHHPHGPNPEYVLSLYWLTAGPWIGSQYDTAMRLLSTPSVLVDRSAPGGPVPLDGAVEESLLATGFDHPDIVSFGVRGVSTGYAGWSGVSYAALSQERSLTVEELVSCELIVQALWCYTHHIQQRIEEGSDPSTPDRYGWRFLRAANSRLTTARAQETAQHCLMREAIMRTSGLAERLRAAQEALRESMG
;
A
#
# COMPACT_ATOMS: atom_id res chain seq x y z
N MET A 1 -2.97 11.60 41.96
CA MET A 1 -3.26 10.29 42.58
C MET A 1 -2.21 10.07 43.65
N GLY A 2 -2.60 9.76 44.90
CA GLY A 2 -1.65 9.46 45.97
C GLY A 2 -1.07 8.04 45.85
N ILE A 3 -0.05 7.72 46.64
CA ILE A 3 0.59 6.38 46.67
C ILE A 3 -0.42 5.27 46.95
N ARG A 4 -1.37 5.50 47.88
CA ARG A 4 -2.42 4.52 48.24
C ARG A 4 -3.39 4.26 47.10
N ASP A 5 -3.90 5.34 46.50
CA ASP A 5 -4.79 5.26 45.36
C ASP A 5 -4.14 4.53 44.17
N PHE A 6 -2.82 4.70 43.99
CA PHE A 6 -2.07 4.01 42.94
C PHE A 6 -1.83 2.53 43.27
N ALA A 7 -1.62 2.21 44.55
CA ALA A 7 -1.51 0.84 45.04
C ALA A 7 -2.79 0.05 44.77
N ASP A 8 -3.93 0.66 45.11
CA ASP A 8 -5.25 0.11 44.87
C ASP A 8 -5.52 -0.06 43.37
N TYR A 9 -5.16 0.93 42.54
CA TYR A 9 -5.28 0.85 41.08
C TYR A 9 -4.50 -0.32 40.47
N LEU A 10 -3.28 -0.57 40.97
CA LEU A 10 -2.43 -1.66 40.50
C LEU A 10 -2.73 -3.01 41.16
N GLY A 11 -3.52 -3.03 42.23
CA GLY A 11 -3.81 -4.25 43.02
C GLY A 11 -2.59 -4.76 43.79
N ILE A 12 -1.72 -3.87 44.26
CA ILE A 12 -0.50 -4.20 45.02
C ILE A 12 -0.43 -3.41 46.33
N SER A 13 0.45 -3.80 47.26
CA SER A 13 0.59 -3.11 48.54
C SER A 13 1.28 -1.74 48.41
N ASP A 14 0.87 -0.74 49.19
CA ASP A 14 1.54 0.57 49.33
C ASP A 14 3.06 0.45 49.53
N ARG A 15 3.48 -0.53 50.34
CA ARG A 15 4.90 -0.81 50.63
C ARG A 15 5.71 -1.14 49.37
N ALA A 16 5.09 -1.78 48.38
CA ALA A 16 5.74 -2.09 47.10
C ALA A 16 6.03 -0.81 46.32
N ILE A 17 5.07 0.11 46.24
CA ILE A 17 5.23 1.40 45.56
C ILE A 17 6.25 2.27 46.30
N SER A 18 6.20 2.34 47.64
CA SER A 18 7.22 3.07 48.41
C SER A 18 8.63 2.54 48.18
N ASN A 19 8.80 1.22 48.02
CA ASN A 19 10.10 0.65 47.68
C ASN A 19 10.56 1.01 46.26
N TRP A 20 9.63 1.18 45.32
CA TRP A 20 9.94 1.62 43.96
C TRP A 20 10.37 3.08 43.95
N GLU A 21 9.61 3.96 44.61
CA GLU A 21 9.94 5.38 44.74
C GLU A 21 11.27 5.61 45.46
N ALA A 22 11.54 4.85 46.52
CA ALA A 22 12.81 4.92 47.25
C ALA A 22 14.03 4.52 46.39
N GLY A 23 13.82 3.69 45.36
CA GLY A 23 14.87 3.32 44.42
C GLY A 23 15.12 4.35 43.32
N GLY A 24 14.21 5.32 43.13
CA GLY A 24 14.31 6.40 42.15
C GLY A 24 14.68 5.91 40.75
N GLU A 25 15.55 6.66 40.06
CA GLU A 25 16.01 6.35 38.69
C GLU A 25 16.79 5.03 38.58
N SER A 26 17.32 4.52 39.69
CA SER A 26 18.09 3.27 39.72
C SER A 26 17.22 2.02 39.87
N TYR A 27 15.93 2.20 40.14
CA TYR A 27 15.01 1.09 40.33
C TYR A 27 14.72 0.37 39.01
N ARG A 28 15.00 -0.93 38.97
CA ARG A 28 14.58 -1.80 37.86
C ARG A 28 13.50 -2.76 38.35
N PRO A 29 12.24 -2.62 37.89
CA PRO A 29 11.17 -3.55 38.26
C PRO A 29 11.53 -4.99 37.89
N ARG A 30 11.21 -5.94 38.77
CA ARG A 30 11.24 -7.37 38.40
C ARG A 30 10.14 -7.65 37.37
N ALA A 31 10.30 -8.70 36.57
CA ALA A 31 9.36 -9.05 35.49
C ALA A 31 7.87 -9.08 35.92
N ALA A 32 7.58 -9.62 37.12
CA ALA A 32 6.22 -9.63 37.66
C ALA A 32 5.68 -8.21 37.95
N SER A 33 6.50 -7.33 38.51
CA SER A 33 6.16 -5.93 38.79
C SER A 33 6.01 -5.12 37.50
N GLN A 34 6.86 -5.39 36.49
CA GLN A 34 6.76 -4.78 35.17
C GLN A 34 5.43 -5.12 34.49
N SER A 35 5.02 -6.40 34.51
CA SER A 35 3.74 -6.83 33.93
C SER A 35 2.53 -6.14 34.58
N VAL A 36 2.57 -5.91 35.90
CA VAL A 36 1.54 -5.16 36.63
C VAL A 36 1.50 -3.69 36.16
N LEU A 37 2.66 -3.05 36.00
CA LEU A 37 2.77 -1.68 35.50
C LEU A 37 2.29 -1.54 34.05
N ASP A 38 2.64 -2.49 33.19
CA ASP A 38 2.22 -2.52 31.78
C ASP A 38 0.69 -2.69 31.68
N THR A 39 0.11 -3.56 32.51
CA THR A 39 -1.34 -3.75 32.61
C THR A 39 -2.02 -2.49 33.14
N GLY A 40 -1.43 -1.83 34.15
CA GLY A 40 -1.89 -0.56 34.68
C GLY A 40 -1.87 0.56 33.63
N LEU A 41 -0.81 0.65 32.82
CA LEU A 41 -0.71 1.61 31.73
C LEU A 41 -1.72 1.33 30.61
N ALA A 42 -1.95 0.07 30.27
CA ALA A 42 -2.92 -0.33 29.25
C ALA A 42 -4.37 0.03 29.61
N ARG A 43 -4.70 0.01 30.91
CA ARG A 43 -6.03 0.37 31.45
C ARG A 43 -6.20 1.85 31.75
N ALA A 44 -5.12 2.64 31.69
CA ALA A 44 -5.15 4.04 32.07
C ALA A 44 -5.92 4.90 31.03
N PRO A 45 -6.58 5.99 31.46
CA PRO A 45 -7.19 6.97 30.54
C PRO A 45 -6.17 7.49 29.52
N ASP A 46 -6.64 7.90 28.33
CA ASP A 46 -5.78 8.40 27.24
C ASP A 46 -4.85 9.54 27.70
N GLU A 47 -5.37 10.46 28.52
CA GLU A 47 -4.60 11.58 29.07
C GLU A 47 -3.43 11.11 29.97
N ALA A 48 -3.62 10.05 30.74
CA ALA A 48 -2.55 9.48 31.57
C ALA A 48 -1.49 8.76 30.73
N ARG A 49 -1.91 8.08 29.66
CA ARG A 49 -1.00 7.43 28.70
C ARG A 49 -0.17 8.45 27.92
N ALA A 50 -0.78 9.57 27.51
CA ALA A 50 -0.08 10.66 26.84
C ALA A 50 1.00 11.29 27.73
N ARG A 51 0.66 11.65 28.98
CA ARG A 51 1.64 12.20 29.94
C ARG A 51 2.78 11.23 30.26
N PHE A 52 2.51 9.93 30.31
CA PHE A 52 3.54 8.91 30.51
C PHE A 52 4.50 8.82 29.32
N ALA A 53 3.99 8.92 28.09
CA ALA A 53 4.81 8.95 26.88
C ALA A 53 5.71 10.21 26.80
N ASP A 54 5.16 11.37 27.16
CA ASP A 54 5.92 12.63 27.24
C ASP A 54 7.03 12.56 28.30
N ALA A 55 6.75 12.00 29.47
CA ALA A 55 7.73 11.85 30.55
C ALA A 55 8.90 10.92 30.20
N LEU A 56 8.69 9.93 29.32
CA LEU A 56 9.74 9.02 28.85
C LEU A 56 10.61 9.61 27.73
N GLY A 57 10.32 10.83 27.25
CA GLY A 57 10.99 11.38 26.07
C GLY A 57 10.78 10.53 24.81
N VAL A 58 9.74 9.68 24.81
CA VAL A 58 9.26 8.93 23.63
C VAL A 58 8.36 9.81 22.77
N SER A 59 8.31 11.12 23.07
CA SER A 59 8.07 12.13 22.05
C SER A 59 9.19 12.00 21.01
N GLY A 60 8.91 11.27 19.92
CA GLY A 60 9.57 11.53 18.64
C GLY A 60 9.56 13.04 18.37
N PRO A 61 10.47 13.55 17.52
CA PRO A 61 10.76 14.99 17.39
C PRO A 61 9.48 15.81 17.50
N GLY A 62 9.39 16.62 18.56
CA GLY A 62 8.22 17.43 18.84
C GLY A 62 7.84 18.27 17.62
N PRO A 63 6.53 18.57 17.43
CA PRO A 63 6.03 19.20 16.22
C PRO A 63 6.70 20.57 16.02
N SER A 64 7.61 20.62 15.03
CA SER A 64 8.00 21.88 14.42
C SER A 64 6.75 22.48 13.77
N ALA A 65 6.55 23.78 14.00
CA ALA A 65 5.52 24.58 13.36
C ALA A 65 5.38 24.23 11.86
N ALA A 66 4.17 23.87 11.45
CA ALA A 66 3.76 23.56 10.07
C ALA A 66 4.66 22.54 9.34
N ALA A 67 4.60 21.27 9.74
CA ALA A 67 5.24 20.21 8.95
C ALA A 67 4.54 20.08 7.58
N GLU A 68 5.21 20.52 6.52
CA GLU A 68 4.78 20.32 5.14
C GLU A 68 4.57 18.82 4.87
N MET A 69 3.44 18.45 4.28
CA MET A 69 3.23 17.07 3.83
C MET A 69 4.25 16.74 2.73
N SER A 70 4.93 15.61 2.86
CA SER A 70 5.81 15.04 1.84
C SER A 70 5.47 13.57 1.63
N VAL A 71 5.32 13.18 0.37
CA VAL A 71 4.89 11.83 0.00
C VAL A 71 5.54 11.40 -1.31
N ASP A 72 5.97 10.14 -1.38
CA ASP A 72 6.36 9.52 -2.64
C ASP A 72 5.16 8.78 -3.23
N SER A 73 4.72 9.22 -4.41
CA SER A 73 3.64 8.58 -5.15
C SER A 73 4.22 7.55 -6.11
N HIS A 74 3.96 6.28 -5.82
CA HIS A 74 4.27 5.15 -6.69
C HIS A 74 3.00 4.80 -7.48
N LYS A 75 3.06 4.90 -8.81
CA LYS A 75 1.94 4.55 -9.69
C LYS A 75 2.26 3.29 -10.46
N PHE A 76 1.27 2.41 -10.58
CA PHE A 76 1.33 1.18 -11.36
C PHE A 76 0.32 1.25 -12.49
N LEU A 77 0.81 1.19 -13.73
CA LEU A 77 -0.02 1.20 -14.94
C LEU A 77 0.21 -0.12 -15.68
N PRO A 78 -0.60 -1.15 -15.41
CA PRO A 78 -0.45 -2.43 -16.06
C PRO A 78 -1.10 -2.42 -17.46
N VAL A 79 -0.50 -3.20 -18.37
CA VAL A 79 -0.93 -3.37 -19.77
C VAL A 79 -0.74 -4.82 -20.18
N PHE A 80 -1.80 -5.46 -20.66
CA PHE A 80 -1.66 -6.78 -21.29
C PHE A 80 -1.23 -6.63 -22.75
N ILE A 81 -0.09 -7.23 -23.10
CA ILE A 81 0.50 -7.21 -24.44
C ILE A 81 0.55 -8.58 -25.12
N GLY A 82 0.29 -9.65 -24.36
CA GLY A 82 0.43 -11.05 -24.82
C GLY A 82 1.83 -11.62 -24.61
N SER A 83 1.92 -12.92 -24.38
CA SER A 83 3.17 -13.62 -24.03
C SER A 83 4.26 -13.50 -25.08
N ASP A 84 3.90 -13.49 -26.36
CA ASP A 84 4.88 -13.44 -27.46
C ASP A 84 5.51 -12.06 -27.57
N ARG A 85 4.69 -11.01 -27.41
CA ARG A 85 5.18 -9.63 -27.34
C ARG A 85 6.06 -9.44 -26.11
N ALA A 86 5.64 -9.95 -24.94
CA ALA A 86 6.45 -9.90 -23.73
C ALA A 86 7.79 -10.63 -23.92
N HIS A 87 7.80 -11.83 -24.52
CA HIS A 87 9.03 -12.55 -24.81
C HIS A 87 9.98 -11.72 -25.69
N ARG A 88 9.49 -11.14 -26.79
CA ARG A 88 10.30 -10.27 -27.67
C ARG A 88 10.89 -9.08 -26.91
N LEU A 89 10.09 -8.35 -26.15
CA LEU A 89 10.58 -7.22 -25.34
C LEU A 89 11.65 -7.67 -24.34
N ARG A 90 11.40 -8.77 -23.60
CA ARG A 90 12.36 -9.29 -22.62
C ARG A 90 13.70 -9.67 -23.25
N THR A 91 13.71 -10.23 -24.45
CA THR A 91 14.96 -10.56 -25.16
C THR A 91 15.77 -9.34 -25.61
N GLN A 92 15.11 -8.17 -25.75
CA GLN A 92 15.75 -6.91 -26.11
C GLN A 92 16.23 -6.12 -24.88
N MET A 93 15.68 -6.41 -23.71
CA MET A 93 16.01 -5.72 -22.46
C MET A 93 17.31 -6.28 -21.86
N THR A 94 18.30 -5.41 -21.68
CA THR A 94 19.53 -5.69 -20.93
C THR A 94 19.25 -5.43 -19.44
N GLY A 95 18.42 -6.27 -18.81
CA GLY A 95 18.07 -6.14 -17.40
C GLY A 95 18.39 -7.42 -16.63
N GLU A 96 18.75 -7.28 -15.36
CA GLU A 96 18.82 -8.43 -14.47
C GLU A 96 17.41 -9.04 -14.33
N THR A 97 17.33 -10.36 -14.45
CA THR A 97 16.12 -11.12 -14.11
C THR A 97 16.23 -11.41 -12.62
N PRO A 98 15.52 -10.68 -11.73
CA PRO A 98 15.46 -11.11 -10.34
C PRO A 98 14.90 -12.53 -10.32
N PRO A 99 15.40 -13.41 -9.42
CA PRO A 99 14.84 -14.75 -9.24
C PRO A 99 13.47 -14.62 -8.56
N ASP A 100 12.49 -14.15 -9.32
CA ASP A 100 11.10 -14.09 -8.94
C ASP A 100 10.35 -15.25 -9.62
N TRP A 101 9.37 -15.79 -8.92
CA TRP A 101 8.56 -16.88 -9.40
C TRP A 101 7.65 -16.47 -10.57
N LEU A 102 7.39 -15.17 -10.68
CA LEU A 102 6.72 -14.53 -11.80
C LEU A 102 7.81 -13.97 -12.72
N GLU A 103 8.35 -14.85 -13.57
CA GLU A 103 9.45 -14.57 -14.51
C GLU A 103 9.28 -13.18 -15.16
N SER A 104 10.21 -12.26 -14.87
CA SER A 104 10.12 -10.87 -15.31
C SER A 104 11.50 -10.25 -15.55
N CYS A 105 11.55 -9.15 -16.29
CA CYS A 105 12.72 -8.28 -16.33
C CYS A 105 12.28 -6.83 -16.23
N SER A 106 13.21 -5.93 -15.93
CA SER A 106 12.94 -4.50 -15.84
C SER A 106 13.93 -3.66 -16.64
N ALA A 107 13.49 -2.48 -17.06
CA ALA A 107 14.35 -1.45 -17.62
C ALA A 107 13.83 -0.07 -17.25
N ILE A 108 14.74 0.89 -17.13
CA ILE A 108 14.37 2.30 -16.93
C ILE A 108 13.86 2.87 -18.26
N VAL A 109 12.74 3.60 -18.20
CA VAL A 109 12.17 4.31 -19.34
C VAL A 109 11.98 5.79 -18.99
N ALA A 110 12.14 6.68 -19.98
CA ALA A 110 11.97 8.11 -19.77
C ALA A 110 10.48 8.46 -19.61
N HIS A 111 10.14 9.20 -18.56
CA HIS A 111 8.82 9.78 -18.33
C HIS A 111 8.90 11.31 -18.30
N PRO A 112 7.98 12.06 -18.94
CA PRO A 112 8.07 13.52 -19.07
C PRO A 112 8.03 14.28 -17.73
N HIS A 113 7.36 13.71 -16.74
CA HIS A 113 7.02 14.38 -15.48
C HIS A 113 7.41 13.58 -14.23
N ALA A 114 8.25 12.56 -14.36
CA ALA A 114 8.67 11.73 -13.24
C ALA A 114 10.18 11.53 -13.26
N PRO A 115 10.86 11.63 -12.10
CA PRO A 115 12.30 11.39 -12.00
C PRO A 115 12.68 9.96 -12.39
N THR A 116 11.83 8.99 -12.05
CA THR A 116 12.07 7.58 -12.35
C THR A 116 10.80 6.95 -12.88
N CYS A 117 10.94 6.21 -13.99
CA CYS A 117 9.95 5.25 -14.43
C CYS A 117 10.65 3.94 -14.81
N THR A 118 10.16 2.85 -14.24
CA THR A 118 10.65 1.50 -14.51
C THR A 118 9.57 0.72 -15.24
N LEU A 119 9.94 0.13 -16.38
CA LEU A 119 9.11 -0.82 -17.11
C LEU A 119 9.39 -2.23 -16.58
N HIS A 120 8.38 -2.89 -16.05
CA HIS A 120 8.46 -4.31 -15.67
C HIS A 120 7.74 -5.15 -16.71
N VAL A 121 8.40 -6.16 -17.27
CA VAL A 121 7.82 -7.04 -18.30
C VAL A 121 7.74 -8.46 -17.76
N PHE A 122 6.53 -8.93 -17.52
CA PHE A 122 6.23 -10.27 -17.02
C PHE A 122 6.01 -11.24 -18.18
N ALA A 123 6.57 -12.43 -18.05
CA ALA A 123 6.57 -13.42 -19.11
C ALA A 123 5.17 -13.93 -19.48
N CYS A 124 4.17 -13.80 -18.59
CA CYS A 124 2.76 -14.08 -18.84
C CYS A 124 2.08 -13.10 -19.81
N GLY A 125 2.79 -12.08 -20.31
CA GLY A 125 2.25 -11.14 -21.29
C GLY A 125 1.77 -9.82 -20.71
N VAL A 126 2.15 -9.50 -19.47
CA VAL A 126 1.80 -8.23 -18.82
C VAL A 126 3.03 -7.34 -18.69
N VAL A 127 2.84 -6.06 -18.92
CA VAL A 127 3.81 -5.01 -18.64
C VAL A 127 3.25 -4.10 -17.56
N VAL A 128 4.08 -3.64 -16.64
CA VAL A 128 3.68 -2.64 -15.64
C VAL A 128 4.66 -1.47 -15.70
N PHE A 129 4.15 -0.28 -15.99
CA PHE A 129 4.92 0.93 -15.75
C PHE A 129 4.82 1.28 -14.27
N HIS A 130 5.96 1.32 -13.60
CA HIS A 130 6.10 1.85 -12.24
C HIS A 130 6.66 3.27 -12.34
N ILE A 131 5.85 4.27 -11.96
CA ILE A 131 6.23 5.68 -12.01
C ILE A 131 6.39 6.18 -10.56
N LEU A 132 7.55 6.73 -10.22
CA LEU A 132 7.80 7.37 -8.93
C LEU A 132 7.74 8.89 -9.06
N GLN A 133 6.86 9.53 -8.30
CA GLN A 133 6.71 11.00 -8.25
C GLN A 133 6.67 11.50 -6.81
N PRO A 134 7.79 12.03 -6.29
CA PRO A 134 7.82 12.74 -5.01
C PRO A 134 6.95 14.00 -5.07
N ARG A 135 6.14 14.25 -4.05
CA ARG A 135 5.21 15.37 -3.95
C ARG A 135 5.30 16.05 -2.59
N LYS A 136 5.03 17.36 -2.59
CA LYS A 136 4.82 18.17 -1.39
C LYS A 136 3.52 18.96 -1.50
N PRO A 137 2.36 18.30 -1.38
CA PRO A 137 1.06 18.96 -1.50
C PRO A 137 0.76 19.78 -0.24
N ALA A 138 -0.02 20.84 -0.39
CA ALA A 138 -0.50 21.63 0.75
C ALA A 138 -1.60 20.90 1.55
N SER A 139 -2.31 19.96 0.92
CA SER A 139 -3.39 19.18 1.55
C SER A 139 -3.59 17.81 0.91
N LEU A 140 -4.27 16.89 1.61
CA LEU A 140 -4.61 15.57 1.05
C LEU A 140 -5.49 15.71 -0.20
N THR A 141 -6.37 16.72 -0.21
CA THR A 141 -7.24 17.05 -1.32
C THR A 141 -6.43 17.51 -2.53
N GLU A 142 -5.41 18.36 -2.35
CA GLU A 142 -4.54 18.77 -3.45
C GLU A 142 -3.83 17.55 -4.07
N LEU A 143 -3.31 16.65 -3.23
CA LEU A 143 -2.70 15.41 -3.70
C LEU A 143 -3.70 14.54 -4.47
N ALA A 144 -4.91 14.38 -3.94
CA ALA A 144 -5.97 13.59 -4.56
C ALA A 144 -6.39 14.16 -5.92
N VAL A 145 -6.58 15.47 -6.02
CA VAL A 145 -6.90 16.15 -7.28
C VAL A 145 -5.75 15.99 -8.29
N TRP A 146 -4.50 16.21 -7.84
CA TRP A 146 -3.32 16.00 -8.67
C TRP A 146 -3.26 14.56 -9.21
N ARG A 147 -3.50 13.58 -8.35
CA ARG A 147 -3.53 12.15 -8.70
C ARG A 147 -4.47 11.93 -9.89
N TYR A 148 -5.74 12.30 -9.77
CA TYR A 148 -6.70 12.03 -10.85
C TYR A 148 -6.43 12.85 -12.11
N ARG A 149 -5.94 14.09 -11.99
CA ARG A 149 -5.57 14.90 -13.17
C ARG A 149 -4.38 14.30 -13.92
N SER A 150 -3.41 13.75 -13.21
CA SER A 150 -2.25 13.11 -13.84
C SER A 150 -2.62 11.87 -14.66
N TYR A 151 -3.76 11.23 -14.42
CA TYR A 151 -4.20 10.09 -15.23
C TYR A 151 -4.47 10.46 -16.68
N ALA A 152 -4.92 11.71 -16.91
CA ALA A 152 -5.16 12.23 -18.26
C ALA A 152 -3.87 12.37 -19.08
N SER A 153 -2.70 12.47 -18.44
CA SER A 153 -1.39 12.47 -19.10
C SER A 153 -0.73 11.09 -19.10
N ASP A 154 -0.78 10.39 -17.96
CA ASP A 154 0.00 9.18 -17.74
C ASP A 154 -0.54 8.00 -18.56
N LEU A 155 -1.88 7.86 -18.70
CA LEU A 155 -2.49 6.78 -19.49
C LEU A 155 -2.20 6.92 -20.99
N PRO A 156 -2.42 8.08 -21.65
CA PRO A 156 -2.03 8.25 -23.04
C PRO A 156 -0.52 8.12 -23.27
N TRP A 157 0.30 8.61 -22.34
CA TRP A 157 1.76 8.44 -22.42
C TRP A 157 2.15 6.96 -22.38
N ALA A 158 1.65 6.19 -21.42
CA ALA A 158 1.98 4.78 -21.28
C ALA A 158 1.50 3.96 -22.50
N ARG A 159 0.32 4.31 -23.05
CA ARG A 159 -0.14 3.80 -24.34
C ARG A 159 0.87 4.10 -25.44
N ALA A 160 1.18 5.38 -25.68
CA ALA A 160 2.12 5.76 -26.74
C ALA A 160 3.47 5.05 -26.57
N LYS A 161 3.95 4.92 -25.33
CA LYS A 161 5.23 4.29 -25.04
C LYS A 161 5.23 2.79 -25.30
N ILE A 162 4.17 2.06 -24.94
CA ILE A 162 4.11 0.62 -25.23
C ILE A 162 3.97 0.37 -26.74
N HIS A 163 3.24 1.21 -27.45
CA HIS A 163 3.12 1.15 -28.91
C HIS A 163 4.45 1.38 -29.62
N ASP A 164 5.22 2.37 -29.18
CA ASP A 164 6.60 2.64 -29.62
C ASP A 164 7.51 1.42 -29.39
N LEU A 165 7.53 0.88 -28.17
CA LEU A 165 8.35 -0.28 -27.81
C LEU A 165 7.99 -1.55 -28.62
N LEU A 166 6.72 -1.70 -28.99
CA LEU A 166 6.25 -2.84 -29.78
C LEU A 166 6.40 -2.62 -31.29
N GLY A 167 6.66 -1.40 -31.75
CA GLY A 167 6.67 -1.04 -33.18
C GLY A 167 5.31 -1.18 -33.85
N GLU A 168 4.21 -1.07 -33.08
CA GLU A 168 2.84 -1.27 -33.55
C GLU A 168 2.01 -0.02 -33.27
N HIS A 169 1.31 0.55 -34.25
CA HIS A 169 0.48 1.76 -34.08
C HIS A 169 -0.98 1.52 -34.48
N HIS A 170 -1.55 0.40 -34.01
CA HIS A 170 -2.94 0.05 -34.29
C HIS A 170 -3.93 0.68 -33.30
N PRO A 171 -5.14 1.12 -33.74
CA PRO A 171 -6.15 1.72 -32.85
C PRO A 171 -6.62 0.79 -31.73
N HIS A 172 -6.57 -0.53 -31.95
CA HIS A 172 -6.96 -1.58 -31.01
C HIS A 172 -5.74 -2.25 -30.34
N GLY A 173 -4.59 -1.56 -30.30
CA GLY A 173 -3.41 -2.08 -29.64
C GLY A 173 -3.48 -2.02 -28.10
N PRO A 174 -2.44 -2.55 -27.43
CA PRO A 174 -2.41 -2.63 -25.97
C PRO A 174 -2.58 -1.26 -25.30
N ASN A 175 -3.46 -1.19 -24.31
CA ASN A 175 -3.76 0.05 -23.61
C ASN A 175 -3.75 -0.17 -22.08
N PRO A 176 -3.13 0.73 -21.29
CA PRO A 176 -3.35 0.76 -19.86
C PRO A 176 -4.81 1.12 -19.55
N GLU A 177 -5.42 0.36 -18.65
CA GLU A 177 -6.82 0.54 -18.29
C GLU A 177 -7.02 1.36 -17.01
N TYR A 178 -6.06 1.28 -16.09
CA TYR A 178 -6.17 1.91 -14.79
C TYR A 178 -4.80 2.32 -14.24
N VAL A 179 -4.84 3.10 -13.17
CA VAL A 179 -3.67 3.49 -12.38
C VAL A 179 -3.95 3.17 -10.92
N LEU A 180 -3.17 2.25 -10.35
CA LEU A 180 -3.11 2.07 -8.90
C LEU A 180 -2.03 2.99 -8.33
N SER A 181 -2.29 3.55 -7.14
CA SER A 181 -1.30 4.35 -6.43
C SER A 181 -0.98 3.74 -5.07
N LEU A 182 0.32 3.69 -4.76
CA LEU A 182 0.86 3.49 -3.44
C LEU A 182 1.50 4.81 -3.00
N TYR A 183 1.15 5.26 -1.80
CA TYR A 183 1.70 6.46 -1.19
C TYR A 183 2.62 6.09 -0.03
N TRP A 184 3.88 6.46 -0.16
CA TRP A 184 4.84 6.37 0.93
C TRP A 184 4.94 7.73 1.61
N LEU A 185 4.32 7.89 2.77
CA LEU A 185 4.30 9.15 3.50
C LEU A 185 5.63 9.34 4.24
N THR A 186 6.35 10.41 3.92
CA THR A 186 7.65 10.73 4.55
C THR A 186 7.51 11.80 5.63
N ALA A 187 6.57 12.73 5.48
CA ALA A 187 6.26 13.75 6.48
C ALA A 187 4.79 14.20 6.36
N GLY A 188 4.21 14.64 7.47
CA GLY A 188 2.88 15.25 7.49
C GLY A 188 2.61 15.98 8.81
N PRO A 189 1.66 16.93 8.84
CA PRO A 189 1.37 17.75 10.01
C PRO A 189 0.51 17.05 11.08
N TRP A 190 -0.03 15.87 10.77
CA TRP A 190 -1.02 15.22 11.61
C TRP A 190 -0.40 14.46 12.78
N ILE A 191 -1.13 14.44 13.89
CA ILE A 191 -0.76 13.71 15.11
C ILE A 191 -1.95 12.89 15.60
N GLY A 192 -1.69 11.87 16.43
CA GLY A 192 -2.74 11.07 17.07
C GLY A 192 -3.72 10.46 16.06
N SER A 193 -5.01 10.62 16.30
CA SER A 193 -6.08 10.09 15.44
C SER A 193 -6.16 10.74 14.06
N GLN A 194 -5.72 12.00 13.92
CA GLN A 194 -5.67 12.67 12.62
C GLN A 194 -4.66 12.00 11.70
N TYR A 195 -3.54 11.51 12.25
CA TYR A 195 -2.53 10.81 11.47
C TYR A 195 -3.09 9.51 10.87
N ASP A 196 -3.80 8.73 11.67
CA ASP A 196 -4.45 7.49 11.20
C ASP A 196 -5.48 7.78 10.11
N THR A 197 -6.28 8.82 10.32
CA THR A 197 -7.29 9.29 9.37
C THR A 197 -6.66 9.73 8.05
N ALA A 198 -5.57 10.51 8.11
CA ALA A 198 -4.84 10.94 6.92
C ALA A 198 -4.33 9.75 6.10
N MET A 199 -3.80 8.72 6.76
CA MET A 199 -3.35 7.50 6.09
C MET A 199 -4.50 6.75 5.39
N ARG A 200 -5.67 6.66 6.02
CA ARG A 200 -6.87 6.08 5.39
C ARG A 200 -7.37 6.89 4.20
N LEU A 201 -7.28 8.22 4.28
CA LEU A 201 -7.63 9.10 3.16
C LEU A 201 -6.63 8.95 2.00
N LEU A 202 -5.34 8.74 2.28
CA LEU A 202 -4.33 8.44 1.25
C LEU A 202 -4.62 7.13 0.49
N SER A 203 -5.13 6.10 1.16
CA SER A 203 -5.54 4.85 0.49
C SER A 203 -6.90 4.95 -0.23
N THR A 204 -7.70 5.99 0.08
CA THR A 204 -9.03 6.23 -0.51
C THR A 204 -9.25 7.70 -0.93
N PRO A 205 -8.42 8.28 -1.80
CA PRO A 205 -8.48 9.72 -2.10
C PRO A 205 -9.71 10.16 -2.88
N SER A 206 -10.53 9.22 -3.39
CA SER A 206 -11.79 9.55 -4.07
C SER A 206 -12.80 10.25 -3.16
N VAL A 207 -12.69 10.11 -1.82
CA VAL A 207 -13.59 10.78 -0.88
C VAL A 207 -13.32 12.28 -0.72
N LEU A 208 -12.26 12.79 -1.36
CA LEU A 208 -11.88 14.21 -1.35
C LEU A 208 -12.11 14.90 -2.71
N VAL A 209 -12.53 14.15 -3.73
CA VAL A 209 -12.53 14.62 -5.12
C VAL A 209 -13.81 14.24 -5.84
N ASP A 210 -14.46 15.23 -6.47
CA ASP A 210 -15.45 14.94 -7.50
C ASP A 210 -14.72 14.59 -8.80
N ARG A 211 -14.70 13.29 -9.11
CA ARG A 211 -14.05 12.73 -10.31
C ARG A 211 -14.89 12.91 -11.58
N SER A 212 -16.17 13.22 -11.43
CA SER A 212 -17.16 13.28 -12.50
C SER A 212 -17.52 14.72 -12.89
N ALA A 213 -16.88 15.71 -12.26
CA ALA A 213 -17.09 17.11 -12.57
C ALA A 213 -16.82 17.44 -14.05
N PRO A 214 -17.67 18.27 -14.69
CA PRO A 214 -17.41 18.76 -16.04
C PRO A 214 -16.07 19.50 -16.10
N GLY A 215 -15.18 19.10 -17.02
CA GLY A 215 -13.83 19.66 -17.13
C GLY A 215 -12.74 18.90 -16.36
N GLY A 216 -13.10 17.81 -15.67
CA GLY A 216 -12.17 16.90 -15.02
C GLY A 216 -12.19 17.00 -13.49
N PRO A 217 -11.31 16.26 -12.79
CA PRO A 217 -11.35 16.14 -11.34
C PRO A 217 -11.17 17.48 -10.62
N VAL A 218 -12.07 17.75 -9.68
CA VAL A 218 -12.08 18.95 -8.83
C VAL A 218 -12.17 18.56 -7.35
N PRO A 219 -11.64 19.38 -6.43
CA PRO A 219 -11.83 19.13 -5.01
C PRO A 219 -13.32 19.13 -4.66
N LEU A 220 -13.72 18.31 -3.68
CA LEU A 220 -14.99 18.52 -2.98
C LEU A 220 -14.91 19.80 -2.15
N ASP A 221 -16.01 20.16 -1.47
CA ASP A 221 -16.05 21.33 -0.60
C ASP A 221 -14.82 21.39 0.33
N GLY A 222 -14.24 22.59 0.48
CA GLY A 222 -12.98 22.79 1.20
C GLY A 222 -13.02 22.36 2.67
N ALA A 223 -14.21 22.25 3.27
CA ALA A 223 -14.38 21.78 4.64
C ALA A 223 -14.38 20.24 4.76
N VAL A 224 -14.47 19.49 3.65
CA VAL A 224 -14.57 18.01 3.70
C VAL A 224 -13.32 17.38 4.31
N GLU A 225 -12.13 17.78 3.87
CA GLU A 225 -10.88 17.24 4.43
C GLU A 225 -10.74 17.55 5.92
N GLU A 226 -11.00 18.79 6.32
CA GLU A 226 -10.94 19.22 7.72
C GLU A 226 -11.95 18.46 8.59
N SER A 227 -13.19 18.31 8.10
CA SER A 227 -14.23 17.55 8.77
C SER A 227 -13.81 16.08 8.95
N LEU A 228 -13.33 15.43 7.90
CA LEU A 228 -12.91 14.02 7.98
C LEU A 228 -11.74 13.84 8.93
N LEU A 229 -10.73 14.71 8.89
CA LEU A 229 -9.61 14.69 9.82
C LEU A 229 -10.06 14.89 11.28
N ALA A 230 -11.06 15.75 11.51
CA ALA A 230 -11.57 16.04 12.85
C ALA A 230 -12.46 14.91 13.40
N THR A 231 -13.35 14.34 12.59
CA THR A 231 -14.31 13.32 13.02
C THR A 231 -13.78 11.89 12.90
N GLY A 232 -12.68 11.70 12.17
CA GLY A 232 -12.21 10.40 11.72
C GLY A 232 -12.91 9.94 10.45
N PHE A 233 -12.25 9.01 9.74
CA PHE A 233 -12.77 8.38 8.54
C PHE A 233 -12.53 6.87 8.63
N ASP A 234 -13.60 6.08 8.51
CA ASP A 234 -13.53 4.62 8.43
C ASP A 234 -14.36 4.14 7.25
N HIS A 235 -13.86 3.13 6.55
CA HIS A 235 -14.51 2.56 5.39
C HIS A 235 -14.27 1.05 5.38
N PRO A 236 -15.32 0.22 5.17
CA PRO A 236 -15.22 -1.23 5.33
C PRO A 236 -14.22 -1.89 4.37
N ASP A 237 -13.96 -1.24 3.22
CA ASP A 237 -13.00 -1.72 2.22
C ASP A 237 -11.56 -1.27 2.48
N ILE A 238 -11.30 -0.57 3.59
CA ILE A 238 -9.94 -0.21 4.02
C ILE A 238 -9.46 -1.22 5.06
N VAL A 239 -8.30 -1.80 4.82
CA VAL A 239 -7.69 -2.81 5.70
C VAL A 239 -6.36 -2.28 6.23
N SER A 240 -6.26 -2.21 7.56
CA SER A 240 -5.01 -1.87 8.23
C SER A 240 -4.03 -3.05 8.18
N PHE A 241 -2.76 -2.76 7.95
CA PHE A 241 -1.66 -3.73 8.06
C PHE A 241 -0.43 -3.15 8.78
N GLY A 242 -0.56 -1.94 9.35
CA GLY A 242 0.49 -1.32 10.16
C GLY A 242 0.74 -2.06 11.47
N VAL A 243 1.94 -1.92 12.01
CA VAL A 243 2.32 -2.50 13.31
C VAL A 243 2.55 -1.36 14.29
N ARG A 244 1.79 -1.37 15.41
CA ARG A 244 1.84 -0.31 16.42
C ARG A 244 3.28 -0.02 16.87
N GLY A 245 3.68 1.25 16.76
CA GLY A 245 5.04 1.71 17.14
C GLY A 245 6.15 1.32 16.15
N VAL A 246 5.80 0.70 15.01
CA VAL A 246 6.72 0.33 13.94
C VAL A 246 6.35 1.02 12.64
N SER A 247 5.07 0.98 12.26
CA SER A 247 4.57 1.50 10.99
C SER A 247 3.07 1.79 11.04
N THR A 248 2.60 2.61 10.12
CA THR A 248 1.17 2.76 9.80
C THR A 248 0.97 2.39 8.33
N GLY A 249 0.02 1.51 8.06
CA GLY A 249 -0.22 0.98 6.71
C GLY A 249 -1.69 0.67 6.49
N TYR A 250 -2.22 1.14 5.36
CA TYR A 250 -3.60 0.90 4.95
C TYR A 250 -3.67 0.55 3.47
N ALA A 251 -4.38 -0.51 3.14
CA ALA A 251 -4.74 -0.85 1.77
C ALA A 251 -6.24 -0.59 1.57
N GLY A 252 -6.61 -0.11 0.39
CA GLY A 252 -7.99 0.04 -0.05
C GLY A 252 -8.08 -0.22 -1.55
N TRP A 253 -9.31 -0.35 -2.07
CA TRP A 253 -9.54 -0.63 -3.50
C TRP A 253 -8.81 0.37 -4.41
N SER A 254 -8.74 1.63 -4.00
CA SER A 254 -8.15 2.68 -4.83
C SER A 254 -6.67 2.91 -4.59
N GLY A 255 -6.03 2.25 -3.61
CA GLY A 255 -4.60 2.44 -3.36
C GLY A 255 -4.12 1.98 -2.01
N VAL A 256 -2.80 2.08 -1.82
CA VAL A 256 -2.10 1.72 -0.58
C VAL A 256 -1.45 2.96 -0.01
N SER A 257 -1.41 3.07 1.31
CA SER A 257 -0.66 4.09 2.02
C SER A 257 0.24 3.41 3.06
N TYR A 258 1.44 3.95 3.23
CA TYR A 258 2.38 3.42 4.21
C TYR A 258 3.30 4.51 4.75
N ALA A 259 3.60 4.43 6.04
CA ALA A 259 4.56 5.27 6.72
C ALA A 259 5.40 4.43 7.69
N ALA A 260 6.71 4.51 7.53
CA ALA A 260 7.67 3.86 8.41
C ALA A 260 7.90 4.74 9.65
N LEU A 261 7.54 4.25 10.84
CA LEU A 261 7.82 4.95 12.11
C LEU A 261 9.18 4.49 12.69
N SER A 262 9.59 3.27 12.39
CA SER A 262 10.86 2.67 12.81
C SER A 262 11.64 2.17 11.60
N GLN A 263 12.71 2.86 11.19
CA GLN A 263 13.46 2.53 9.97
C GLN A 263 13.95 1.07 9.93
N GLU A 264 14.45 0.55 11.05
CA GLU A 264 15.02 -0.82 11.11
C GLU A 264 13.98 -1.95 11.14
N ARG A 265 12.74 -1.65 11.53
CA ARG A 265 11.70 -2.67 11.80
C ARG A 265 10.53 -2.61 10.83
N SER A 266 10.41 -1.52 10.09
CA SER A 266 9.38 -1.31 9.08
C SER A 266 9.69 -2.11 7.82
N LEU A 267 8.64 -2.45 7.08
CA LEU A 267 8.79 -2.82 5.68
C LEU A 267 9.53 -1.71 4.91
N THR A 268 10.31 -2.10 3.91
CA THR A 268 10.94 -1.19 2.96
C THR A 268 9.96 -0.84 1.83
N VAL A 269 10.26 0.24 1.11
CA VAL A 269 9.46 0.63 -0.05
C VAL A 269 9.50 -0.43 -1.15
N GLU A 270 10.64 -1.11 -1.31
CA GLU A 270 10.83 -2.19 -2.28
C GLU A 270 9.93 -3.39 -1.98
N GLU A 271 9.69 -3.72 -0.71
CA GLU A 271 8.78 -4.81 -0.33
C GLU A 271 7.34 -4.53 -0.77
N LEU A 272 6.83 -3.32 -0.50
CA LEU A 272 5.47 -2.95 -0.94
C LEU A 272 5.38 -2.84 -2.46
N VAL A 273 6.37 -2.20 -3.11
CA VAL A 273 6.42 -2.07 -4.58
C VAL A 273 6.46 -3.44 -5.24
N SER A 274 7.26 -4.38 -4.73
CA SER A 274 7.35 -5.74 -5.27
C SER A 274 6.03 -6.50 -5.11
N CYS A 275 5.36 -6.37 -3.97
CA CYS A 275 4.03 -6.95 -3.77
C CYS A 275 3.02 -6.39 -4.78
N GLU A 276 2.96 -5.06 -4.93
CA GLU A 276 2.03 -4.42 -5.85
C GLU A 276 2.32 -4.75 -7.32
N LEU A 277 3.59 -4.82 -7.73
CA LEU A 277 3.95 -5.22 -9.08
C LEU A 277 3.37 -6.61 -9.43
N ILE A 278 3.47 -7.57 -8.52
CA ILE A 278 2.93 -8.92 -8.71
C ILE A 278 1.39 -8.88 -8.73
N VAL A 279 0.78 -8.18 -7.77
CA VAL A 279 -0.69 -8.10 -7.65
C VAL A 279 -1.28 -7.43 -8.88
N GLN A 280 -0.75 -6.28 -9.31
CA GLN A 280 -1.25 -5.56 -10.47
C GLN A 280 -0.98 -6.30 -11.79
N ALA A 281 0.13 -7.02 -11.91
CA ALA A 281 0.38 -7.87 -13.07
C ALA A 281 -0.67 -8.99 -13.19
N LEU A 282 -0.97 -9.69 -12.10
CA LEU A 282 -1.95 -10.77 -12.10
C LEU A 282 -3.39 -10.27 -12.19
N TRP A 283 -3.67 -9.10 -11.61
CA TRP A 283 -4.98 -8.45 -11.78
C TRP A 283 -5.23 -8.14 -13.25
N CYS A 284 -4.27 -7.50 -13.93
CA CYS A 284 -4.37 -7.21 -15.37
C CYS A 284 -4.50 -8.48 -16.21
N TYR A 285 -3.71 -9.52 -15.92
CA TYR A 285 -3.78 -10.79 -16.64
C TYR A 285 -5.15 -11.49 -16.48
N THR A 286 -5.65 -11.58 -15.25
CA THR A 286 -6.97 -12.18 -14.97
C THR A 286 -8.12 -11.33 -15.51
N HIS A 287 -7.96 -10.00 -15.51
CA HIS A 287 -8.94 -9.12 -16.13
C HIS A 287 -9.02 -9.32 -17.65
N HIS A 288 -7.88 -9.47 -18.34
CA HIS A 288 -7.87 -9.79 -19.76
C HIS A 288 -8.61 -11.09 -20.07
N ILE A 289 -8.36 -12.16 -19.30
CA ILE A 289 -9.08 -13.44 -19.45
C ILE A 289 -10.59 -13.23 -19.30
N GLN A 290 -11.00 -12.47 -18.28
CA GLN A 290 -12.41 -12.17 -18.02
C GLN A 290 -13.05 -11.36 -19.16
N GLN A 291 -12.37 -10.34 -19.68
CA GLN A 291 -12.85 -9.55 -20.82
C GLN A 291 -13.10 -10.43 -22.05
N ARG A 292 -12.21 -11.39 -22.34
CA ARG A 292 -12.39 -12.31 -23.49
C ARG A 292 -13.67 -13.13 -23.37
N ILE A 293 -13.99 -13.59 -22.15
CA ILE A 293 -15.22 -14.33 -21.86
C ILE A 293 -16.44 -13.42 -22.02
N GLU A 294 -16.38 -12.19 -21.50
CA GLU A 294 -17.46 -11.20 -21.62
C GLU A 294 -17.72 -10.80 -23.09
N GLU A 295 -16.69 -10.83 -23.93
CA GLU A 295 -16.78 -10.66 -25.39
C GLU A 295 -17.31 -11.92 -26.12
N GLY A 296 -17.65 -12.99 -25.39
CA GLY A 296 -18.17 -14.25 -25.95
C GLY A 296 -17.11 -15.11 -26.63
N SER A 297 -15.82 -14.92 -26.29
CA SER A 297 -14.72 -15.69 -26.84
C SER A 297 -14.09 -16.61 -25.78
N ASP A 298 -13.65 -17.80 -26.20
CA ASP A 298 -12.85 -18.66 -25.33
C ASP A 298 -11.48 -18.02 -25.06
N PRO A 299 -11.07 -17.84 -23.80
CA PRO A 299 -9.77 -17.29 -23.46
C PRO A 299 -8.66 -18.29 -23.84
N SER A 300 -7.93 -18.01 -24.92
CA SER A 300 -6.76 -18.80 -25.31
C SER A 300 -5.49 -18.23 -24.66
N THR A 301 -4.90 -18.96 -23.74
CA THR A 301 -3.58 -18.64 -23.16
C THR A 301 -2.60 -19.78 -23.46
N PRO A 302 -1.30 -19.53 -23.68
CA PRO A 302 -0.32 -20.61 -23.79
C PRO A 302 -0.38 -21.55 -22.57
N ASP A 303 -0.21 -22.86 -22.77
CA ASP A 303 -0.30 -23.87 -21.70
C ASP A 303 0.51 -23.52 -20.45
N ARG A 304 1.69 -22.93 -20.66
CA ARG A 304 2.60 -22.50 -19.58
C ARG A 304 2.02 -21.40 -18.67
N TYR A 305 1.02 -20.66 -19.15
CA TYR A 305 0.32 -19.59 -18.44
C TYR A 305 -1.19 -19.85 -18.26
N GLY A 306 -1.62 -21.10 -18.42
CA GLY A 306 -3.00 -21.52 -18.23
C GLY A 306 -3.43 -21.65 -16.75
N TRP A 307 -4.51 -22.38 -16.50
CA TRP A 307 -5.10 -22.51 -15.15
C TRP A 307 -4.11 -23.01 -14.07
N ARG A 308 -3.14 -23.87 -14.42
CA ARG A 308 -2.12 -24.36 -13.47
C ARG A 308 -1.20 -23.25 -12.98
N PHE A 309 -0.89 -22.29 -13.86
CA PHE A 309 -0.12 -21.10 -13.53
C PHE A 309 -0.90 -20.19 -12.57
N LEU A 310 -2.18 -19.93 -12.84
CA LEU A 310 -3.05 -19.15 -11.95
C LEU A 310 -3.21 -19.80 -10.57
N ARG A 311 -3.36 -21.13 -10.53
CA ARG A 311 -3.41 -21.89 -9.27
C ARG A 311 -2.11 -21.74 -8.47
N ALA A 312 -0.96 -21.83 -9.13
CA ALA A 312 0.34 -21.65 -8.48
C ALA A 312 0.53 -20.21 -8.00
N ALA A 313 0.08 -19.22 -8.79
CA ALA A 313 0.11 -17.81 -8.42
C ALA A 313 -0.73 -17.54 -7.16
N ASN A 314 -1.97 -18.04 -7.13
CA ASN A 314 -2.84 -17.93 -5.96
C ASN A 314 -2.18 -18.55 -4.72
N SER A 315 -1.68 -19.79 -4.83
CA SER A 315 -0.99 -20.46 -3.70
C SER A 315 0.20 -19.65 -3.18
N ARG A 316 1.02 -19.06 -4.06
CA ARG A 316 2.20 -18.27 -3.66
C ARG A 316 1.85 -16.93 -3.02
N LEU A 317 0.68 -16.37 -3.34
CA LEU A 317 0.18 -15.13 -2.75
C LEU A 317 -0.54 -15.34 -1.42
N THR A 318 -1.12 -16.53 -1.20
CA THR A 318 -1.88 -16.82 0.02
C THR A 318 -1.09 -17.64 1.05
N THR A 319 0.07 -18.19 0.69
CA THR A 319 0.88 -19.03 1.59
C THR A 319 2.04 -18.22 2.16
N ALA A 320 2.08 -18.08 3.49
CA ALA A 320 3.20 -17.49 4.20
C ALA A 320 4.50 -18.29 3.98
N ARG A 321 5.62 -17.60 3.79
CA ARG A 321 6.94 -18.24 3.61
C ARG A 321 7.70 -18.26 4.92
N ALA A 322 8.58 -19.25 5.10
CA ALA A 322 9.31 -19.46 6.36
C ALA A 322 10.20 -18.27 6.80
N GLN A 323 10.68 -17.47 5.85
CA GLN A 323 11.52 -16.28 6.10
C GLN A 323 10.73 -14.97 6.03
N GLU A 324 9.42 -15.04 5.81
CA GLU A 324 8.59 -13.86 5.67
C GLU A 324 8.22 -13.28 7.04
N THR A 325 8.34 -11.96 7.20
CA THR A 325 7.95 -11.30 8.44
C THR A 325 6.43 -11.28 8.58
N ALA A 326 5.94 -11.28 9.83
CA ALA A 326 4.51 -11.14 10.09
C ALA A 326 3.93 -9.85 9.46
N GLN A 327 4.71 -8.77 9.41
CA GLN A 327 4.30 -7.52 8.78
C GLN A 327 4.14 -7.66 7.26
N HIS A 328 5.04 -8.38 6.59
CA HIS A 328 4.93 -8.64 5.16
C HIS A 328 3.71 -9.51 4.84
N CYS A 329 3.41 -10.51 5.68
CA CYS A 329 2.17 -11.29 5.57
C CYS A 329 0.92 -10.40 5.67
N LEU A 330 0.83 -9.55 6.70
CA LEU A 330 -0.30 -8.63 6.90
C LEU A 330 -0.49 -7.66 5.72
N MET A 331 0.62 -7.09 5.22
CA MET A 331 0.61 -6.23 4.04
C MET A 331 0.05 -6.97 2.82
N ARG A 332 0.60 -8.15 2.50
CA ARG A 332 0.15 -8.94 1.35
C ARG A 332 -1.32 -9.33 1.47
N GLU A 333 -1.77 -9.75 2.65
CA GLU A 333 -3.17 -10.10 2.90
C GLU A 333 -4.11 -8.91 2.70
N ALA A 334 -3.74 -7.72 3.21
CA ALA A 334 -4.53 -6.51 3.05
C ALA A 334 -4.64 -6.09 1.57
N ILE A 335 -3.54 -6.12 0.82
CA ILE A 335 -3.51 -5.81 -0.62
C ILE A 335 -4.32 -6.84 -1.42
N MET A 336 -4.14 -8.14 -1.14
CA MET A 336 -4.88 -9.21 -1.81
C MET A 336 -6.39 -9.11 -1.58
N ARG A 337 -6.79 -8.77 -0.36
CA ARG A 337 -8.20 -8.60 0.01
C ARG A 337 -8.81 -7.39 -0.71
N THR A 338 -8.16 -6.24 -0.62
CA THR A 338 -8.71 -4.98 -1.12
C THR A 338 -8.65 -4.84 -2.64
N SER A 339 -7.75 -5.55 -3.33
CA SER A 339 -7.73 -5.66 -4.80
C SER A 339 -8.75 -6.65 -5.37
N GLY A 340 -9.35 -7.50 -4.52
CA GLY A 340 -10.22 -8.60 -4.94
C GLY A 340 -9.51 -9.69 -5.77
N LEU A 341 -8.16 -9.69 -5.81
CA LEU A 341 -7.39 -10.55 -6.72
C LEU A 341 -7.61 -12.05 -6.44
N ALA A 342 -7.80 -12.44 -5.18
CA ALA A 342 -8.00 -13.86 -4.82
C ALA A 342 -9.26 -14.47 -5.47
N GLU A 343 -10.33 -13.70 -5.60
CA GLU A 343 -11.55 -14.13 -6.29
C GLU A 343 -11.35 -14.14 -7.80
N ARG A 344 -10.70 -13.09 -8.35
CA ARG A 344 -10.39 -13.01 -9.79
C ARG A 344 -9.50 -14.16 -10.27
N LEU A 345 -8.49 -14.52 -9.50
CA LEU A 345 -7.63 -15.67 -9.79
C LEU A 345 -8.42 -16.98 -9.85
N ARG A 346 -9.36 -17.18 -8.93
CA ARG A 346 -10.22 -18.38 -8.92
C ARG A 346 -11.15 -18.42 -10.11
N ALA A 347 -11.85 -17.32 -10.41
CA ALA A 347 -12.75 -17.23 -11.56
C ALA A 347 -12.01 -17.47 -12.89
N ALA A 348 -10.86 -16.82 -13.10
CA ALA A 348 -10.05 -17.02 -14.29
C ALA A 348 -9.46 -18.44 -14.38
N GLN A 349 -9.11 -19.06 -13.24
CA GLN A 349 -8.65 -20.45 -13.20
C GLN A 349 -9.76 -21.42 -13.64
N GLU A 350 -10.99 -21.20 -13.20
CA GLU A 350 -12.15 -22.02 -13.56
C GLU A 350 -12.48 -21.89 -15.05
N ALA A 351 -12.56 -20.67 -15.56
CA ALA A 351 -12.82 -20.42 -16.97
C ALA A 351 -11.78 -21.06 -17.91
N LEU A 352 -10.49 -20.93 -17.59
CA LEU A 352 -9.42 -21.58 -18.38
C LEU A 352 -9.40 -23.11 -18.24
N ARG A 353 -10.00 -23.66 -17.19
CA ARG A 353 -10.11 -25.12 -17.02
C ARG A 353 -11.26 -25.67 -17.84
N GLU A 354 -12.39 -24.95 -17.90
CA GLU A 354 -13.55 -25.31 -18.70
C GLU A 354 -13.27 -25.23 -20.19
N SER A 355 -12.51 -24.22 -20.65
CA SER A 355 -12.15 -24.06 -22.06
C SER A 355 -11.21 -25.15 -22.62
N MET A 356 -10.67 -26.03 -21.76
CA MET A 356 -9.84 -27.17 -22.18
C MET A 356 -10.57 -28.52 -22.16
N GLY A 357 -11.80 -28.56 -21.62
CA GLY A 357 -12.65 -29.76 -21.59
C GLY A 357 -13.62 -29.76 -22.75
#